data_AF-A0AAW1QW02-F1
#
_entry.id   AF-A0AAW1QW02-F1
#
_cell.length_a   1.000
_cell.length_b   1.000
_cell.length_c   1.000
_cell.angle_alpha   90.00
_cell.angle_beta   90.00
_cell.angle_gamma   90.00
#
_symmetry.space_group_name_H-M   'P 1'
#
loop_
_entity.id
_entity.type
_entity.pdbx_description
1 polymer ?
#
loop_
_entity_poly.entity_id
_entity_poly.type
_entity_poly.pdbx_seq_one_letter_code
_entity_poly.pdbx_strand_id
1 'polypeptide(L)'
;MATVEEAKALICEICKNLYAQGAVSGTGGGMSIKLDDTIVMAPSGVQKERMEPADMFVLNAAGGVLEHPKPRPAPYKPPKLSECSPLFMAAYELRGAGAVLHSHSLNAVMATLLDEFAPEFSVTHLEMIKGIAGHGYFDNCVVPIIENTARECELTGRLREAIQRYPKANAVLVRRHGVYVWGRDWIHAKTQAECYDYLFEAAVRMAALGISPSHAPGPPLLADGHAGLANGTPAVKKARLEQAKGAATRPTAIVLDIEGTVAPISFVVETLFPYARARLASHLADTYSAPDTQAAIALFRQLAVEDAQAGREPAAPAVPPAEAGQEAVVAAVVASAYAQMDQDRKSTALKALQGQIWHAGFLAGELRAELFPDVPDALVRWRAAGHKTYIYSSGSRQAQADLFGNTTAGDLRPYLYGFFDTTSGLKVEAGSYREIGLALGADSPAHLLFATDVEAEAAAAASAGWQVALVVRPGNKPLAEGAWQIYRVIKSMEELV
;
A
#
# COMPACT_ATOMS: atom_id res chain seq x y z
N MET A 1 27.05 -9.12 8.37
CA MET A 1 26.44 -8.66 9.63
C MET A 1 27.20 -7.42 10.07
N ALA A 2 26.51 -6.40 10.58
CA ALA A 2 27.16 -5.22 11.12
C ALA A 2 27.94 -5.60 12.40
N THR A 3 29.12 -5.03 12.55
CA THR A 3 29.97 -5.18 13.74
C THR A 3 29.42 -4.33 14.90
N VAL A 4 29.85 -4.62 16.12
CA VAL A 4 29.52 -3.81 17.31
C VAL A 4 29.91 -2.34 17.10
N GLU A 5 31.09 -2.07 16.54
CA GLU A 5 31.57 -0.71 16.29
C GLU A 5 30.74 0.04 15.24
N GLU A 6 30.32 -0.64 14.17
CA GLU A 6 29.40 -0.05 13.19
C GLU A 6 28.04 0.28 13.82
N ALA A 7 27.50 -0.61 14.68
CA ALA A 7 26.26 -0.35 15.39
C ALA A 7 26.38 0.83 16.37
N LYS A 8 27.51 0.96 17.08
CA LYS A 8 27.79 2.11 17.95
C LYS A 8 27.78 3.42 17.16
N ALA A 9 28.49 3.48 16.03
CA ALA A 9 28.54 4.65 15.17
C ALA A 9 27.16 5.00 14.57
N LEU A 10 26.40 3.99 14.15
CA LEU A 10 25.07 4.17 13.58
C LEU A 10 24.07 4.71 14.60
N ILE A 11 24.10 4.23 15.86
CA ILE A 11 23.25 4.78 16.92
C ILE A 11 23.55 6.27 17.14
N CYS A 12 24.82 6.69 17.15
CA CYS A 12 25.20 8.10 17.24
C CYS A 12 24.61 8.92 16.08
N GLU A 13 24.75 8.43 14.85
CA GLU A 13 24.23 9.11 13.64
C GLU A 13 22.71 9.28 13.71
N ILE A 14 21.99 8.19 13.98
CA ILE A 14 20.52 8.19 14.03
C ILE A 14 20.03 9.06 15.17
N CYS A 15 20.60 8.97 16.37
CA CYS A 15 20.20 9.83 17.49
C CYS A 15 20.46 11.32 17.21
N LYS A 16 21.52 11.67 16.48
CA LYS A 16 21.76 13.05 16.03
C LYS A 16 20.69 13.52 15.03
N ASN A 17 20.31 12.66 14.08
CA ASN A 17 19.21 12.95 13.14
C ASN A 17 17.87 13.13 13.86
N LEU A 18 17.54 12.23 14.79
CA LEU A 18 16.31 12.29 15.60
C LEU A 18 16.29 13.50 16.53
N TYR A 19 17.44 13.93 17.05
CA TYR A 19 17.53 15.15 17.86
C TYR A 19 17.18 16.38 17.02
N ALA A 20 17.68 16.46 15.78
CA ALA A 20 17.36 17.56 14.86
C ALA A 20 15.86 17.60 14.50
N GLN A 21 15.17 16.45 14.57
CA GLN A 21 13.71 16.33 14.40
C GLN A 21 12.92 16.55 15.70
N GLY A 22 13.60 16.77 16.84
CA GLY A 22 12.97 16.97 18.16
C GLY A 22 12.58 15.70 18.91
N ALA A 23 12.79 14.51 18.34
CA ALA A 23 12.33 13.22 18.88
C ALA A 23 13.11 12.74 20.11
N VAL A 24 14.38 13.14 20.27
CA VAL A 24 15.26 12.72 21.39
C VAL A 24 15.91 13.91 22.09
N SER A 25 15.14 14.98 22.30
CA SER A 25 15.58 16.21 22.96
C SER A 25 15.66 16.07 24.49
N GLY A 26 16.39 16.98 25.14
CA GLY A 26 16.42 17.03 26.61
C GLY A 26 16.97 15.77 27.30
N THR A 27 17.85 15.02 26.63
CA THR A 27 18.40 13.71 27.05
C THR A 27 17.44 12.52 27.01
N GLY A 28 16.16 12.76 26.70
CA GLY A 28 15.11 11.74 26.58
C GLY A 28 15.20 10.94 25.29
N GLY A 29 14.49 9.80 25.27
CA GLY A 29 14.51 8.87 24.14
C GLY A 29 15.86 8.18 23.93
N GLY A 30 15.98 7.48 22.81
CA GLY A 30 17.20 6.78 22.43
C GLY A 30 16.95 5.62 21.47
N MET A 31 17.99 4.86 21.21
CA MET A 31 17.94 3.73 20.30
C MET A 31 18.79 2.57 20.84
N SER A 32 18.37 1.36 20.48
CA SER A 32 19.15 0.14 20.65
C SER A 32 19.10 -0.68 19.37
N ILE A 33 20.20 -1.36 19.07
CA ILE A 33 20.33 -2.30 17.95
C ILE A 33 20.77 -3.65 18.50
N LYS A 34 20.07 -4.71 18.10
CA LYS A 34 20.43 -6.09 18.37
C LYS A 34 21.17 -6.67 17.17
N LEU A 35 22.40 -7.08 17.42
CA LEU A 35 23.19 -7.99 16.58
C LEU A 35 22.93 -9.43 17.09
N ASP A 36 23.61 -10.44 16.55
CA ASP A 36 23.34 -11.86 16.85
C ASP A 36 23.16 -12.14 18.37
N ASP A 37 24.27 -12.19 19.12
CA ASP A 37 24.27 -12.44 20.56
C ASP A 37 24.50 -11.18 21.41
N THR A 38 24.58 -10.02 20.75
CA THR A 38 25.02 -8.76 21.34
C THR A 38 24.03 -7.64 21.07
N ILE A 39 23.78 -6.78 22.06
CA ILE A 39 22.90 -5.62 21.96
C ILE A 39 23.72 -4.36 22.24
N VAL A 40 23.64 -3.36 21.36
CA VAL A 40 24.25 -2.05 21.57
C VAL A 40 23.15 -1.07 21.99
N MET A 41 23.42 -0.25 23.00
CA MET A 41 22.42 0.64 23.59
C MET A 41 23.01 2.00 23.97
N ALA A 42 22.26 3.06 23.63
CA ALA A 42 22.60 4.42 24.03
C ALA A 42 22.50 4.61 25.58
N PRO A 43 23.39 5.42 26.17
CA PRO A 43 23.36 5.73 27.60
C PRO A 43 22.21 6.70 27.98
N SER A 44 21.78 6.62 29.24
CA SER A 44 20.81 7.54 29.84
C SER A 44 21.43 8.90 30.17
N GLY A 45 20.61 9.96 30.13
CA GLY A 45 20.98 11.27 30.68
C GLY A 45 22.09 12.03 29.94
N VAL A 46 22.45 11.61 28.73
CA VAL A 46 23.40 12.31 27.86
C VAL A 46 22.70 13.06 26.72
N GLN A 47 23.38 14.09 26.21
CA GLN A 47 23.01 14.80 24.98
C GLN A 47 23.13 13.85 23.78
N LYS A 48 22.00 13.45 23.22
CA LYS A 48 21.89 12.37 22.21
C LYS A 48 22.57 12.73 20.89
N GLU A 49 22.64 14.01 20.56
CA GLU A 49 23.28 14.57 19.37
C GLU A 49 24.80 14.67 19.46
N ARG A 50 25.38 14.44 20.65
CA ARG A 50 26.82 14.53 20.93
C ARG A 50 27.45 13.22 21.37
N MET A 51 26.70 12.11 21.28
CA MET A 51 27.22 10.80 21.61
C MET A 51 28.33 10.40 20.65
N GLU A 52 29.35 9.76 21.19
CA GLU A 52 30.43 9.11 20.45
C GLU A 52 30.29 7.59 20.60
N PRO A 53 30.85 6.77 19.68
CA PRO A 53 30.77 5.32 19.79
C PRO A 53 31.24 4.77 21.15
N ALA A 54 32.24 5.40 21.75
CA ALA A 54 32.78 5.04 23.07
C ALA A 54 31.81 5.28 24.24
N ASP A 55 30.69 5.96 24.03
CA ASP A 55 29.65 6.20 25.05
C ASP A 55 28.62 5.08 25.13
N MET A 56 28.64 4.12 24.20
CA MET A 56 27.63 3.07 24.11
C MET A 56 27.85 1.97 25.14
N PHE A 57 26.74 1.41 25.63
CA PHE A 57 26.76 0.15 26.36
C PHE A 57 26.66 -1.01 25.37
N VAL A 58 27.37 -2.09 25.69
CA VAL A 58 27.25 -3.38 24.98
C VAL A 58 26.73 -4.40 25.96
N LEU A 59 25.67 -5.11 25.60
CA LEU A 59 24.98 -6.09 26.42
C LEU A 59 24.97 -7.45 25.72
N ASN A 60 24.86 -8.53 26.48
CA ASN A 60 24.54 -9.84 25.93
C ASN A 60 23.03 -9.95 25.61
N ALA A 61 22.64 -11.05 24.94
CA ALA A 61 21.24 -11.32 24.59
C ALA A 61 20.26 -11.37 25.79
N ALA A 62 20.76 -11.58 27.02
CA ALA A 62 19.95 -11.57 28.25
C ALA A 62 19.88 -10.18 28.93
N GLY A 63 20.48 -9.15 28.33
CA GLY A 63 20.52 -7.79 28.89
C GLY A 63 21.59 -7.56 29.97
N GLY A 64 22.51 -8.50 30.16
CA GLY A 64 23.68 -8.30 31.03
C GLY A 64 24.74 -7.45 30.33
N VAL A 65 25.29 -6.46 31.02
CA VAL A 65 26.29 -5.55 30.44
C VAL A 65 27.64 -6.26 30.25
N LEU A 66 28.15 -6.24 29.02
CA LEU A 66 29.47 -6.75 28.62
C LEU A 66 30.52 -5.63 28.57
N GLU A 67 30.13 -4.44 28.12
CA GLU A 67 31.02 -3.27 28.00
C GLU A 67 30.35 -2.03 28.61
N HIS A 68 31.11 -1.32 29.43
CA HIS A 68 30.72 -0.03 30.00
C HIS A 68 31.48 1.12 29.34
N PRO A 69 30.80 2.22 28.99
CA PRO A 69 31.48 3.44 28.58
C PRO A 69 32.33 4.00 29.73
N LYS A 70 33.49 4.58 29.39
CA LYS A 70 34.40 5.14 30.39
C LYS A 70 33.81 6.44 30.99
N PRO A 71 33.91 6.64 32.32
CA PRO A 71 33.51 7.91 32.93
C PRO A 71 34.33 9.08 32.36
N ARG A 72 33.65 10.16 32.00
CA ARG A 72 34.28 11.44 31.63
C ARG A 72 34.48 12.29 32.90
N PRO A 73 35.51 13.16 32.96
CA PRO A 73 35.71 14.06 34.10
C PRO A 73 34.55 15.05 34.27
N ALA A 74 34.47 15.77 35.39
CA ALA A 74 33.44 16.79 35.61
C ALA A 74 33.37 17.78 34.42
N PRO A 75 32.17 18.26 34.01
CA PRO A 75 30.88 18.18 34.72
C PRO A 75 30.02 16.95 34.40
N TYR A 76 30.55 15.97 33.66
CA TYR A 76 29.78 14.80 33.22
C TYR A 76 29.51 13.83 34.37
N LYS A 77 28.26 13.37 34.50
CA LYS A 77 27.91 12.30 35.44
C LYS A 77 28.39 10.95 34.91
N PRO A 78 28.71 9.97 35.77
CA PRO A 78 29.00 8.61 35.34
C PRO A 78 27.86 8.07 34.45
N PRO A 79 28.20 7.43 33.33
CA PRO A 79 27.20 6.92 32.39
C PRO A 79 26.37 5.82 33.06
N LYS A 80 25.07 5.84 32.78
CA LYS A 80 24.11 4.84 33.26
C LYS A 80 23.44 4.18 32.06
N LEU A 81 23.16 2.88 32.20
CA LEU A 81 22.35 2.17 31.23
C LEU A 81 20.98 2.85 31.14
N SER A 82 20.40 2.88 29.93
CA SER A 82 19.08 3.46 29.71
C SER A 82 18.02 2.83 30.62
N GLU A 83 17.19 3.66 31.25
CA GLU A 83 16.01 3.19 32.01
C GLU A 83 14.99 2.51 31.07
N CYS A 84 15.06 2.82 29.76
CA CYS A 84 14.33 2.14 28.69
C CYS A 84 14.81 0.70 28.42
N SER A 85 15.91 0.24 29.04
CA SER A 85 16.51 -1.07 28.74
C SER A 85 15.51 -2.23 28.85
N PRO A 86 14.72 -2.39 29.93
CA PRO A 86 13.73 -3.48 30.00
C PRO A 86 12.64 -3.40 28.93
N LEU A 87 12.32 -2.18 28.46
CA LEU A 87 11.33 -1.94 27.42
C LEU A 87 11.86 -2.34 26.04
N PHE A 88 13.13 -2.04 25.75
CA PHE A 88 13.81 -2.53 24.55
C PHE A 88 13.94 -4.05 24.55
N MET A 89 14.28 -4.66 25.69
CA MET A 89 14.34 -6.12 25.82
C MET A 89 12.99 -6.78 25.54
N ALA A 90 11.88 -6.19 25.98
CA ALA A 90 10.55 -6.70 25.69
C ALA A 90 10.26 -6.81 24.18
N ALA A 91 10.67 -5.83 23.38
CA ALA A 91 10.52 -5.89 21.93
C ALA A 91 11.44 -6.95 21.30
N TYR A 92 12.68 -7.10 21.79
CA TYR A 92 13.57 -8.16 21.32
C TYR A 92 13.02 -9.56 21.60
N GLU A 93 12.45 -9.78 22.79
CA GLU A 93 11.94 -11.08 23.22
C GLU A 93 10.58 -11.42 22.59
N LEU A 94 9.63 -10.48 22.59
CA LEU A 94 8.23 -10.74 22.22
C LEU A 94 7.94 -10.50 20.74
N ARG A 95 8.87 -9.89 20.01
CA ARG A 95 8.72 -9.53 18.59
C ARG A 95 9.87 -9.94 17.71
N GLY A 96 10.97 -10.44 18.26
CA GLY A 96 12.16 -10.75 17.47
C GLY A 96 12.71 -9.50 16.76
N ALA A 97 12.61 -8.33 17.40
CA ALA A 97 13.11 -7.09 16.81
C ALA A 97 14.64 -7.14 16.60
N GLY A 98 15.12 -6.42 15.60
CA GLY A 98 16.54 -6.14 15.39
C GLY A 98 16.95 -4.74 15.83
N ALA A 99 15.99 -3.82 15.99
CA ALA A 99 16.23 -2.50 16.55
C ALA A 99 14.97 -1.94 17.22
N VAL A 100 15.19 -1.07 18.20
CA VAL A 100 14.13 -0.38 18.95
C VAL A 100 14.50 1.08 19.14
N LEU A 101 13.52 1.97 18.95
CA LEU A 101 13.62 3.40 19.17
C LEU A 101 12.63 3.83 20.25
N HIS A 102 13.06 4.79 21.05
CA HIS A 102 12.21 5.53 21.96
C HIS A 102 12.30 7.02 21.63
N SER A 103 11.13 7.64 21.47
CA SER A 103 11.00 9.06 21.14
C SER A 103 10.10 9.75 22.15
N HIS A 104 10.49 10.97 22.55
CA HIS A 104 9.69 11.91 23.33
C HIS A 104 9.08 12.97 22.41
N SER A 105 8.83 12.62 21.14
CA SER A 105 8.22 13.53 20.17
C SER A 105 6.95 14.17 20.72
N LEU A 106 6.84 15.48 20.50
CA LEU A 106 5.63 16.22 20.83
C LEU A 106 4.43 15.69 20.06
N ASN A 107 4.61 15.21 18.82
CA ASN A 107 3.53 14.63 18.02
C ASN A 107 2.95 13.39 18.70
N ALA A 108 3.82 12.48 19.17
CA ALA A 108 3.41 11.31 19.94
C ALA A 108 2.68 11.70 21.23
N VAL A 109 3.22 12.65 22.00
CA VAL A 109 2.59 13.17 23.22
C VAL A 109 1.20 13.72 22.93
N MET A 110 1.06 14.57 21.93
CA MET A 110 -0.22 15.19 21.56
C MET A 110 -1.23 14.17 21.05
N ALA A 111 -0.80 13.16 20.28
CA ALA A 111 -1.67 12.08 19.83
C ALA A 111 -2.28 11.29 21.02
N THR A 112 -1.52 11.09 22.11
CA THR A 112 -2.06 10.44 23.32
C THR A 112 -3.12 11.27 24.08
N LEU A 113 -3.25 12.55 23.72
CA LEU A 113 -4.14 13.52 24.34
C LEU A 113 -5.34 13.90 23.46
N LEU A 114 -5.44 13.34 22.23
CA LEU A 114 -6.61 13.55 21.36
C LEU A 114 -7.90 13.05 22.03
N ASP A 115 -7.79 11.93 22.75
CA ASP A 115 -8.78 11.43 23.68
C ASP A 115 -8.04 10.94 24.92
N GLU A 116 -8.22 11.66 26.03
CA GLU A 116 -7.50 11.42 27.30
C GLU A 116 -7.78 10.03 27.88
N PHE A 117 -8.93 9.42 27.54
CA PHE A 117 -9.36 8.13 28.09
C PHE A 117 -9.25 6.98 27.09
N ALA A 118 -8.90 7.26 25.83
CA ALA A 118 -8.77 6.22 24.82
C ALA A 118 -7.61 5.27 25.16
N PRO A 119 -7.83 3.93 25.09
CA PRO A 119 -6.77 2.94 25.28
C PRO A 119 -5.87 2.79 24.05
N GLU A 120 -6.22 3.45 22.94
CA GLU A 120 -5.54 3.32 21.66
C GLU A 120 -5.64 4.60 20.84
N PHE A 121 -4.60 4.84 20.05
CA PHE A 121 -4.59 5.78 18.95
C PHE A 121 -5.03 5.06 17.68
N SER A 122 -5.82 5.71 16.84
CA SER A 122 -6.33 5.15 15.58
C SER A 122 -6.34 6.20 14.47
N VAL A 123 -5.84 5.82 13.30
CA VAL A 123 -5.85 6.65 12.09
C VAL A 123 -6.02 5.79 10.84
N THR A 124 -6.68 6.34 9.82
CA THR A 124 -6.92 5.63 8.57
C THR A 124 -6.79 6.55 7.35
N HIS A 125 -6.67 5.98 6.14
CA HIS A 125 -6.69 6.70 4.86
C HIS A 125 -5.61 7.80 4.73
N LEU A 126 -4.44 7.56 5.32
CA LEU A 126 -3.24 8.39 5.15
C LEU A 126 -2.12 7.57 4.49
N GLU A 127 -1.45 8.14 3.50
CA GLU A 127 -0.41 7.46 2.69
C GLU A 127 0.72 6.86 3.54
N MET A 128 1.08 7.54 4.63
CA MET A 128 2.16 7.12 5.53
C MET A 128 1.84 5.84 6.30
N ILE A 129 0.59 5.37 6.32
CA ILE A 129 0.22 4.06 6.91
C ILE A 129 0.93 2.90 6.20
N LYS A 130 1.18 3.02 4.88
CA LYS A 130 1.88 1.99 4.09
C LYS A 130 3.32 1.75 4.53
N GLY A 131 3.92 2.69 5.26
CA GLY A 131 5.25 2.54 5.85
C GLY A 131 5.27 1.73 7.14
N ILE A 132 4.10 1.37 7.70
CA ILE A 132 3.96 0.54 8.89
C ILE A 132 3.85 -0.93 8.48
N ALA A 133 4.64 -1.81 9.10
CA ALA A 133 4.66 -3.22 8.74
C ALA A 133 3.25 -3.84 8.87
N GLY A 134 2.82 -4.53 7.82
CA GLY A 134 1.53 -5.21 7.79
C GLY A 134 0.31 -4.31 7.60
N HIS A 135 0.49 -3.06 7.15
CA HIS A 135 -0.61 -2.11 6.89
C HIS A 135 -0.56 -1.54 5.46
N GLY A 136 -1.74 -1.30 4.89
CA GLY A 136 -1.98 -0.57 3.65
C GLY A 136 -2.73 0.75 3.86
N TYR A 137 -2.88 1.56 2.81
CA TYR A 137 -3.48 2.90 2.86
C TYR A 137 -4.86 2.96 3.53
N PHE A 138 -5.72 1.97 3.25
CA PHE A 138 -7.10 1.92 3.76
C PHE A 138 -7.23 1.26 5.15
N ASP A 139 -6.12 0.74 5.69
CA ASP A 139 -6.18 0.07 6.97
C ASP A 139 -6.41 1.08 8.10
N ASN A 140 -6.98 0.57 9.19
CA ASN A 140 -6.99 1.31 10.44
C ASN A 140 -5.69 0.99 11.19
N CYS A 141 -4.76 1.94 11.21
CA CYS A 141 -3.53 1.83 11.96
C CYS A 141 -3.84 2.12 13.43
N VAL A 142 -3.73 1.08 14.27
CA VAL A 142 -4.03 1.14 15.71
C VAL A 142 -2.75 0.99 16.52
N VAL A 143 -2.50 1.93 17.42
CA VAL A 143 -1.35 1.92 18.35
C VAL A 143 -1.87 1.94 19.78
N PRO A 144 -1.57 0.93 20.62
CA PRO A 144 -2.00 0.93 22.01
C PRO A 144 -1.37 2.08 22.78
N ILE A 145 -2.13 2.68 23.69
CA ILE A 145 -1.68 3.72 24.62
C ILE A 145 -1.66 3.14 26.03
N ILE A 146 -0.50 3.20 26.68
CA ILE A 146 -0.36 2.86 28.10
C ILE A 146 -0.18 4.12 28.95
N GLU A 147 -0.67 4.08 30.18
CA GLU A 147 -0.49 5.17 31.14
C GLU A 147 0.97 5.26 31.61
N ASN A 148 1.50 6.48 31.61
CA ASN A 148 2.81 6.77 32.17
C ASN A 148 2.84 6.53 33.69
N THR A 149 4.03 6.30 34.22
CA THR A 149 4.28 6.14 35.66
C THR A 149 5.51 6.95 36.05
N ALA A 150 5.62 7.31 37.33
CA ALA A 150 6.80 8.04 37.83
C ALA A 150 8.08 7.19 37.83
N ARG A 151 7.94 5.87 37.66
CA ARG A 151 9.06 4.91 37.64
C ARG A 151 8.95 4.04 36.39
N GLU A 152 9.90 4.16 35.48
CA GLU A 152 9.89 3.43 34.21
C GLU A 152 9.90 1.90 34.38
N CYS A 153 10.45 1.36 35.47
CA CYS A 153 10.40 -0.07 35.74
C CYS A 153 8.96 -0.61 35.85
N GLU A 154 8.00 0.22 36.26
CA GLU A 154 6.57 -0.13 36.34
C GLU A 154 5.88 -0.12 34.96
N LEU A 155 6.49 0.53 33.95
CA LEU A 155 5.99 0.50 32.57
C LEU A 155 6.22 -0.85 31.90
N THR A 156 7.26 -1.59 32.29
CA THR A 156 7.68 -2.82 31.60
C THR A 156 6.55 -3.85 31.53
N GLY A 157 5.81 -4.06 32.63
CA GLY A 157 4.69 -4.98 32.67
C GLY A 157 3.56 -4.57 31.71
N ARG A 158 3.15 -3.30 31.77
CA ARG A 158 2.10 -2.73 30.90
C ARG A 158 2.49 -2.77 29.43
N LEU A 159 3.75 -2.47 29.12
CA LEU A 159 4.29 -2.54 27.77
C LEU A 159 4.23 -3.96 27.23
N ARG A 160 4.69 -4.96 27.99
CA ARG A 160 4.65 -6.37 27.57
C ARG A 160 3.22 -6.83 27.32
N GLU A 161 2.29 -6.46 28.19
CA GLU A 161 0.86 -6.75 28.01
C GLU A 161 0.30 -6.08 26.75
N ALA A 162 0.58 -4.79 26.53
CA ALA A 162 0.16 -4.06 25.33
C ALA A 162 0.73 -4.70 24.06
N ILE A 163 2.02 -5.05 24.06
CA ILE A 163 2.67 -5.80 23.00
C ILE A 163 1.89 -7.11 22.77
N GLN A 164 1.65 -7.94 23.78
CA GLN A 164 0.94 -9.22 23.57
C GLN A 164 -0.50 -9.04 23.05
N ARG A 165 -1.24 -8.05 23.57
CA ARG A 165 -2.63 -7.77 23.21
C ARG A 165 -2.79 -7.21 21.79
N TYR A 166 -1.77 -6.50 21.29
CA TYR A 166 -1.76 -5.88 19.97
C TYR A 166 -0.67 -6.52 19.09
N PRO A 167 -0.87 -7.75 18.59
CA PRO A 167 0.16 -8.50 17.85
C PRO A 167 0.58 -7.82 16.53
N LYS A 168 -0.31 -7.04 15.92
CA LYS A 168 -0.04 -6.29 14.67
C LYS A 168 0.63 -4.92 14.90
N ALA A 169 0.65 -4.42 16.13
CA ALA A 169 1.28 -3.13 16.42
C ALA A 169 2.81 -3.27 16.44
N ASN A 170 3.49 -2.29 15.85
CA ASN A 170 4.95 -2.16 15.88
C ASN A 170 5.40 -0.99 16.77
N ALA A 171 4.46 -0.45 17.55
CA ALA A 171 4.69 0.63 18.48
C ALA A 171 3.78 0.53 19.70
N VAL A 172 4.18 1.19 20.79
CA VAL A 172 3.32 1.49 21.94
C VAL A 172 3.50 2.96 22.31
N LEU A 173 2.40 3.68 22.42
CA LEU A 173 2.37 5.04 22.95
C LEU A 173 2.34 5.02 24.47
N VAL A 174 3.06 5.92 25.09
CA VAL A 174 3.04 6.15 26.55
C VAL A 174 2.48 7.55 26.78
N ARG A 175 1.30 7.62 27.43
CA ARG A 175 0.52 8.86 27.55
C ARG A 175 1.33 9.96 28.24
N ARG A 176 1.33 11.17 27.68
CA ARG A 176 2.11 12.32 28.21
C ARG A 176 3.63 12.04 28.33
N HIS A 177 4.17 11.10 27.54
CA HIS A 177 5.58 10.73 27.58
C HIS A 177 6.15 10.63 26.17
N GLY A 178 5.64 9.72 25.32
CA GLY A 178 6.24 9.46 24.01
C GLY A 178 5.82 8.14 23.40
N VAL A 179 6.70 7.52 22.62
CA VAL A 179 6.44 6.27 21.89
C VAL A 179 7.67 5.35 21.89
N TYR A 180 7.41 4.04 21.90
CA TYR A 180 8.38 2.98 21.62
C TYR A 180 8.04 2.37 20.26
N VAL A 181 9.02 2.24 19.37
CA VAL A 181 8.85 1.68 18.01
C VAL A 181 9.94 0.64 17.76
N TRP A 182 9.59 -0.50 17.18
CA TRP A 182 10.56 -1.55 16.85
C TRP A 182 10.41 -2.05 15.41
N GLY A 183 11.49 -2.64 14.91
CA GLY A 183 11.54 -3.23 13.57
C GLY A 183 12.50 -4.40 13.51
N ARG A 184 12.40 -5.18 12.41
CA ARG A 184 13.29 -6.33 12.13
C ARG A 184 14.76 -5.96 12.01
N ASP A 185 15.03 -4.71 11.67
CA ASP A 185 16.35 -4.09 11.57
C ASP A 185 16.22 -2.58 11.86
N TRP A 186 17.34 -1.87 11.91
CA TRP A 186 17.37 -0.45 12.20
C TRP A 186 16.69 0.42 11.12
N ILE A 187 16.78 0.00 9.85
CA ILE A 187 16.18 0.72 8.71
C ILE A 187 14.66 0.71 8.91
N HIS A 188 14.11 -0.48 9.10
CA HIS A 188 12.70 -0.69 9.29
C HIS A 188 12.17 -0.02 10.56
N ALA A 189 12.92 -0.08 11.67
CA ALA A 189 12.52 0.57 12.91
C ALA A 189 12.49 2.11 12.75
N LYS A 190 13.49 2.70 12.07
CA LYS A 190 13.56 4.14 11.79
C LYS A 190 12.45 4.58 10.83
N THR A 191 12.25 3.88 9.72
CA THR A 191 11.19 4.21 8.75
C THR A 191 9.81 4.20 9.40
N GLN A 192 9.52 3.17 10.21
CA GLN A 192 8.24 3.12 10.93
C GLN A 192 8.12 4.24 11.96
N ALA A 193 9.20 4.61 12.66
CA ALA A 193 9.18 5.71 13.61
C ALA A 193 8.85 7.05 12.93
N GLU A 194 9.40 7.31 11.74
CA GLU A 194 9.08 8.50 10.95
C GLU A 194 7.62 8.50 10.46
N CYS A 195 7.13 7.34 9.98
CA CYS A 195 5.73 7.19 9.58
C CYS A 195 4.78 7.40 10.76
N TYR A 196 5.05 6.79 11.92
CA TYR A 196 4.24 6.99 13.11
C TYR A 196 4.24 8.45 13.56
N ASP A 197 5.39 9.12 13.58
CA ASP A 197 5.47 10.52 13.98
C ASP A 197 4.64 11.44 13.07
N TYR A 198 4.72 11.22 11.76
CA TYR A 198 3.87 11.90 10.78
C TYR A 198 2.39 11.62 11.04
N LEU A 199 2.01 10.36 11.27
CA LEU A 199 0.61 9.97 11.48
C LEU A 199 0.04 10.59 12.75
N PHE A 200 0.84 10.68 13.82
CA PHE A 200 0.48 11.35 15.05
C PHE A 200 0.24 12.85 14.81
N GLU A 201 1.15 13.52 14.10
CA GLU A 201 1.01 14.93 13.75
C GLU A 201 -0.23 15.19 12.90
N ALA A 202 -0.41 14.41 11.83
CA ALA A 202 -1.53 14.52 10.93
C ALA A 202 -2.85 14.34 11.67
N ALA A 203 -2.95 13.34 12.55
CA ALA A 203 -4.16 13.09 13.32
C ALA A 203 -4.51 14.25 14.27
N VAL A 204 -3.50 14.83 14.93
CA VAL A 204 -3.69 16.00 15.80
C VAL A 204 -4.15 17.21 14.99
N ARG A 205 -3.52 17.48 13.83
CA ARG A 205 -3.90 18.58 12.95
C ARG A 205 -5.29 18.39 12.35
N MET A 206 -5.66 17.18 11.94
CA MET A 206 -7.00 16.84 11.47
C MET A 206 -8.03 17.13 12.55
N ALA A 207 -7.82 16.63 13.77
CA ALA A 207 -8.74 16.86 14.88
C ALA A 207 -8.90 18.35 15.22
N ALA A 208 -7.81 19.13 15.19
CA ALA A 208 -7.85 20.57 15.39
C ALA A 208 -8.69 21.31 14.32
N LEU A 209 -8.79 20.73 13.12
CA LEU A 209 -9.64 21.22 12.02
C LEU A 209 -11.06 20.62 12.04
N GLY A 210 -11.42 19.85 13.06
CA GLY A 210 -12.71 19.16 13.14
C GLY A 210 -12.83 17.94 12.21
N ILE A 211 -11.72 17.49 11.63
CA ILE A 211 -11.66 16.29 10.79
C ILE A 211 -11.29 15.11 11.68
N SER A 212 -12.11 14.05 11.69
CA SER A 212 -11.78 12.90 12.51
C SER A 212 -10.70 12.03 11.82
N PRO A 213 -9.57 11.74 12.48
CA PRO A 213 -8.48 10.96 11.88
C PRO A 213 -8.77 9.45 11.81
N SER A 214 -9.66 8.96 12.65
CA SER A 214 -10.06 7.54 12.73
C SER A 214 -11.28 7.22 11.87
N HIS A 215 -11.93 8.23 11.27
CA HIS A 215 -13.01 8.02 10.32
C HIS A 215 -12.48 8.14 8.90
N ALA A 216 -12.92 7.23 8.02
CA ALA A 216 -12.68 7.39 6.60
C ALA A 216 -13.24 8.75 6.14
N PRO A 217 -12.54 9.49 5.27
CA PRO A 217 -13.03 10.76 4.75
C PRO A 217 -14.42 10.59 4.13
N GLY A 218 -15.32 11.53 4.44
CA GLY A 218 -16.62 11.63 3.78
C GLY A 218 -16.45 11.90 2.28
N PRO A 219 -17.49 11.67 1.46
CA PRO A 219 -17.44 12.02 0.04
C PRO A 219 -17.12 13.52 -0.11
N PRO A 220 -16.37 13.94 -1.14
CA PRO A 220 -16.21 15.35 -1.44
C PRO A 220 -17.58 16.02 -1.56
N LEU A 221 -17.78 17.16 -0.90
CA LEU A 221 -18.96 17.99 -1.14
C LEU A 221 -18.95 18.38 -2.62
N LEU A 222 -19.98 17.93 -3.35
CA LEU A 222 -20.25 18.39 -4.69
C LEU A 222 -20.38 19.91 -4.64
N ALA A 223 -19.57 20.62 -5.44
CA ALA A 223 -19.81 22.03 -5.69
C ALA A 223 -21.19 22.16 -6.37
N ASP A 224 -22.00 23.03 -5.78
CA ASP A 224 -23.28 23.57 -6.25
C ASP A 224 -24.54 22.71 -6.07
N GLY A 225 -25.19 22.97 -4.93
CA GLY A 225 -26.52 23.57 -4.91
C GLY A 225 -27.70 22.69 -5.27
N HIS A 226 -28.34 22.08 -4.26
CA HIS A 226 -29.80 22.17 -4.08
C HIS A 226 -30.16 21.83 -2.64
N ALA A 227 -30.80 22.78 -1.97
CA ALA A 227 -31.42 22.62 -0.67
C ALA A 227 -32.58 21.60 -0.76
N GLY A 228 -32.51 20.56 0.08
CA GLY A 228 -33.58 19.59 0.27
C GLY A 228 -33.61 19.15 1.73
N LEU A 229 -34.50 19.76 2.50
CA LEU A 229 -34.79 19.43 3.90
C LEU A 229 -35.26 17.97 4.02
N ALA A 230 -34.67 17.22 4.95
CA ALA A 230 -35.32 16.05 5.55
C ALA A 230 -34.87 15.87 7.00
N ASN A 231 -35.72 16.34 7.93
CA ASN A 231 -35.71 15.94 9.33
C ASN A 231 -36.35 14.55 9.47
N GLY A 232 -35.80 13.66 10.32
CA GLY A 232 -36.54 12.47 10.78
C GLY A 232 -35.73 11.30 11.34
N THR A 233 -35.20 11.47 12.57
CA THR A 233 -35.10 10.52 13.72
C THR A 233 -34.68 9.03 13.62
N PRO A 234 -34.13 8.47 14.73
CA PRO A 234 -33.32 7.24 14.75
C PRO A 234 -34.12 5.98 15.10
N ALA A 235 -34.11 4.97 14.22
CA ALA A 235 -34.67 3.66 14.49
C ALA A 235 -33.95 2.53 13.73
N VAL A 236 -32.63 2.38 13.93
CA VAL A 236 -31.88 1.22 13.39
C VAL A 236 -30.97 0.64 14.47
N LYS A 237 -31.55 0.16 15.57
CA LYS A 237 -30.80 -0.57 16.62
C LYS A 237 -31.40 -1.92 17.01
N LYS A 238 -32.39 -2.46 16.27
CA LYS A 238 -33.07 -3.69 16.69
C LYS A 238 -33.18 -4.82 15.65
N ALA A 239 -32.50 -4.72 14.51
CA ALA A 239 -32.60 -5.75 13.45
C ALA A 239 -31.35 -6.64 13.29
N ARG A 240 -30.40 -6.61 14.25
CA ARG A 240 -29.09 -7.30 14.10
C ARG A 240 -28.93 -8.60 14.89
N LEU A 241 -30.04 -9.15 15.38
CA LEU A 241 -30.10 -10.48 15.99
C LEU A 241 -31.35 -11.14 15.41
N GLU A 242 -31.26 -12.38 14.93
CA GLU A 242 -32.25 -13.15 14.14
C GLU A 242 -31.97 -13.20 12.63
N GLN A 243 -30.86 -13.83 12.23
CA GLN A 243 -30.81 -14.71 11.03
C GLN A 243 -29.45 -15.45 10.98
N ALA A 244 -29.26 -16.38 11.91
CA ALA A 244 -28.24 -17.41 11.80
C ALA A 244 -28.94 -18.72 11.44
N LYS A 245 -28.92 -19.09 10.14
CA LYS A 245 -29.02 -20.46 9.61
C LYS A 245 -28.94 -20.44 8.08
N GLY A 246 -27.77 -20.83 7.54
CA GLY A 246 -27.63 -21.37 6.17
C GLY A 246 -27.25 -20.42 5.02
N ALA A 247 -26.77 -19.19 5.26
CA ALA A 247 -26.40 -18.27 4.18
C ALA A 247 -24.89 -18.29 3.89
N ALA A 248 -24.53 -18.31 2.61
CA ALA A 248 -23.16 -18.08 2.14
C ALA A 248 -22.59 -16.81 2.79
N THR A 249 -21.35 -16.85 3.27
CA THR A 249 -20.67 -15.71 3.89
C THR A 249 -20.65 -14.55 2.90
N ARG A 250 -21.30 -13.43 3.25
CA ARG A 250 -21.38 -12.27 2.37
C ARG A 250 -19.97 -11.71 2.12
N PRO A 251 -19.56 -11.44 0.86
CA PRO A 251 -18.22 -10.98 0.58
C PRO A 251 -17.98 -9.57 1.14
N THR A 252 -16.81 -9.35 1.74
CA THR A 252 -16.37 -8.06 2.26
C THR A 252 -15.67 -7.22 1.19
N ALA A 253 -15.07 -7.87 0.19
CA ALA A 253 -14.49 -7.20 -0.97
C ALA A 253 -14.89 -7.89 -2.29
N ILE A 254 -15.08 -7.07 -3.32
CA ILE A 254 -15.45 -7.45 -4.68
C ILE A 254 -14.31 -7.01 -5.59
N VAL A 255 -13.79 -7.92 -6.39
CA VAL A 255 -12.77 -7.64 -7.39
C VAL A 255 -13.37 -7.92 -8.76
N LEU A 256 -13.28 -6.96 -9.66
CA LEU A 256 -13.86 -7.06 -11.00
C LEU A 256 -12.77 -7.11 -12.05
N ASP A 257 -12.96 -7.93 -13.07
CA ASP A 257 -12.28 -7.74 -14.35
C ASP A 257 -12.88 -6.55 -15.14
N ILE A 258 -12.19 -6.11 -16.19
CA ILE A 258 -12.61 -5.02 -17.07
C ILE A 258 -13.29 -5.56 -18.32
N GLU A 259 -12.51 -6.10 -19.25
CA GLU A 259 -12.95 -6.48 -20.60
C GLU A 259 -13.92 -7.65 -20.50
N GLY A 260 -15.07 -7.59 -21.18
CA GLY A 260 -16.11 -8.64 -21.10
C GLY A 260 -16.89 -8.68 -19.79
N THR A 261 -16.50 -7.90 -18.78
CA THR A 261 -17.09 -7.93 -17.43
C THR A 261 -17.78 -6.61 -17.08
N VAL A 262 -17.02 -5.51 -16.98
CA VAL A 262 -17.56 -4.15 -16.76
C VAL A 262 -17.55 -3.28 -18.01
N ALA A 263 -16.68 -3.58 -18.98
CA ALA A 263 -16.56 -2.89 -20.25
C ALA A 263 -16.79 -3.85 -21.41
N PRO A 264 -17.43 -3.43 -22.52
CA PRO A 264 -17.55 -4.26 -23.71
C PRO A 264 -16.17 -4.64 -24.28
N ILE A 265 -16.04 -5.88 -24.76
CA ILE A 265 -14.84 -6.33 -25.50
C ILE A 265 -14.60 -5.42 -26.72
N SER A 266 -15.67 -5.03 -27.41
CA SER A 266 -15.60 -4.12 -28.55
C SER A 266 -14.99 -2.77 -28.21
N PHE A 267 -15.16 -2.25 -26.99
CA PHE A 267 -14.52 -0.97 -26.61
C PHE A 267 -12.99 -1.09 -26.63
N VAL A 268 -12.44 -2.20 -26.14
CA VAL A 268 -10.99 -2.43 -26.15
C VAL A 268 -10.49 -2.64 -27.58
N VAL A 269 -11.14 -3.53 -28.33
CA VAL A 269 -10.65 -4.00 -29.64
C VAL A 269 -10.95 -3.01 -30.77
N GLU A 270 -12.06 -2.28 -30.71
CA GLU A 270 -12.53 -1.37 -31.78
C GLU A 270 -12.25 0.10 -31.46
N THR A 271 -12.00 0.46 -30.19
CA THR A 271 -11.70 1.86 -29.80
C THR A 271 -10.27 2.02 -29.31
N LEU A 272 -9.88 1.37 -28.20
CA LEU A 272 -8.58 1.62 -27.57
C LEU A 272 -7.40 1.20 -28.45
N PHE A 273 -7.43 -0.01 -29.02
CA PHE A 273 -6.33 -0.50 -29.86
C PHE A 273 -6.18 0.31 -31.16
N PRO A 274 -7.25 0.59 -31.93
CA PRO A 274 -7.16 1.45 -33.11
C PRO A 274 -6.70 2.88 -32.78
N TYR A 275 -7.17 3.44 -31.66
CA TYR A 275 -6.75 4.76 -31.19
C TYR A 275 -5.24 4.83 -30.96
N ALA A 276 -4.68 3.84 -30.23
CA ALA A 276 -3.25 3.77 -29.98
C ALA A 276 -2.46 3.60 -31.27
N ARG A 277 -2.91 2.71 -32.16
CA ARG A 277 -2.25 2.48 -33.46
C ARG A 277 -2.19 3.77 -34.29
N ALA A 278 -3.30 4.51 -34.39
CA ALA A 278 -3.39 5.72 -35.20
C ALA A 278 -2.49 6.87 -34.70
N ARG A 279 -2.22 6.94 -33.39
CA ARG A 279 -1.46 8.04 -32.75
C ARG A 279 -0.03 7.67 -32.38
N LEU A 280 0.38 6.42 -32.58
CA LEU A 280 1.70 5.92 -32.17
C LEU A 280 2.85 6.77 -32.72
N ALA A 281 2.85 7.02 -34.03
CA ALA A 281 3.94 7.73 -34.70
C ALA A 281 4.04 9.20 -34.26
N SER A 282 2.91 9.91 -34.22
CA SER A 282 2.90 11.32 -33.78
C SER A 282 3.25 11.43 -32.29
N HIS A 283 2.70 10.56 -31.44
CA HIS A 283 3.00 10.58 -30.01
C HIS A 283 4.50 10.38 -29.74
N LEU A 284 5.14 9.40 -30.40
CA LEU A 284 6.58 9.17 -30.27
C LEU A 284 7.42 10.35 -30.77
N ALA A 285 6.99 11.02 -31.85
CA ALA A 285 7.67 12.20 -32.37
C ALA A 285 7.54 13.40 -31.42
N ASP A 286 6.32 13.67 -30.93
CA ASP A 286 6.01 14.82 -30.10
C ASP A 286 6.58 14.70 -28.69
N THR A 287 6.64 13.48 -28.16
CA THR A 287 7.12 13.20 -26.80
C THR A 287 8.53 12.63 -26.76
N TYR A 288 9.28 12.64 -27.88
CA TYR A 288 10.56 11.95 -27.98
C TYR A 288 11.52 12.27 -26.82
N SER A 289 11.63 13.54 -26.42
CA SER A 289 12.53 13.97 -25.35
C SER A 289 12.00 13.68 -23.93
N ALA A 290 10.75 13.23 -23.79
CA ALA A 290 10.16 12.94 -22.49
C ALA A 290 10.81 11.70 -21.85
N PRO A 291 11.06 11.71 -20.52
CA PRO A 291 11.67 10.59 -19.82
C PRO A 291 10.93 9.25 -20.01
N ASP A 292 9.59 9.29 -19.96
CA ASP A 292 8.77 8.09 -20.09
C ASP A 292 8.82 7.50 -21.50
N THR A 293 8.88 8.35 -22.53
CA THR A 293 9.03 7.92 -23.92
C THR A 293 10.41 7.33 -24.15
N GLN A 294 11.47 7.93 -23.59
CA GLN A 294 12.82 7.38 -23.64
C GLN A 294 12.93 6.03 -22.92
N ALA A 295 12.26 5.87 -21.78
CA ALA A 295 12.19 4.59 -21.07
C ALA A 295 11.48 3.53 -21.93
N ALA A 296 10.37 3.86 -22.59
CA ALA A 296 9.70 2.95 -23.51
C ALA A 296 10.60 2.56 -24.70
N ILE A 297 11.31 3.51 -25.32
CA ILE A 297 12.27 3.23 -26.40
C ILE A 297 13.37 2.26 -25.93
N ALA A 298 13.87 2.42 -24.70
CA ALA A 298 14.84 1.50 -24.11
C ALA A 298 14.29 0.07 -23.98
N LEU A 299 13.02 -0.09 -23.60
CA LEU A 299 12.35 -1.40 -23.55
C LEU A 299 12.27 -2.05 -24.94
N PHE A 300 12.01 -1.29 -26.00
CA PHE A 300 12.02 -1.82 -27.37
C PHE A 300 13.43 -2.30 -27.79
N ARG A 301 14.49 -1.58 -27.42
CA ARG A 301 15.88 -2.01 -27.66
C ARG A 301 16.19 -3.30 -26.91
N GLN A 302 15.80 -3.38 -25.64
CA GLN A 302 16.00 -4.58 -24.82
C GLN A 302 15.25 -5.78 -25.39
N LEU A 303 13.98 -5.60 -25.77
CA LEU A 303 13.16 -6.66 -26.36
C LEU A 303 13.79 -7.25 -27.63
N ALA A 304 14.37 -6.39 -28.48
CA ALA A 304 15.06 -6.84 -29.68
C ALA A 304 16.30 -7.70 -29.37
N VAL A 305 17.05 -7.38 -28.32
CA VAL A 305 18.18 -8.19 -27.84
C VAL A 305 17.70 -9.54 -27.30
N GLU A 306 16.63 -9.54 -26.51
CA GLU A 306 16.03 -10.77 -25.94
C GLU A 306 15.51 -11.71 -27.04
N ASP A 307 14.85 -11.15 -28.06
CA ASP A 307 14.36 -11.94 -29.21
C ASP A 307 15.50 -12.55 -30.01
N ALA A 308 16.58 -11.79 -30.25
CA ALA A 308 17.77 -12.30 -30.94
C ALA A 308 18.44 -13.42 -30.13
N GLN A 309 18.56 -13.28 -28.81
CA GLN A 309 19.10 -14.32 -27.93
C GLN A 309 18.22 -15.57 -27.89
N ALA A 310 16.90 -15.41 -27.99
CA ALA A 310 15.95 -16.50 -28.08
C ALA A 310 15.87 -17.14 -29.48
N GLY A 311 16.68 -16.69 -30.45
CA GLY A 311 16.70 -17.20 -31.82
C GLY A 311 15.42 -16.87 -32.61
N ARG A 312 14.66 -15.85 -32.19
CA ARG A 312 13.46 -15.41 -32.90
C ARG A 312 13.84 -14.50 -34.06
N GLU A 313 13.17 -14.69 -35.20
CA GLU A 313 13.37 -13.78 -36.33
C GLU A 313 12.84 -12.37 -36.01
N PRO A 314 13.61 -11.32 -36.32
CA PRO A 314 13.20 -9.95 -36.05
C PRO A 314 12.04 -9.55 -36.95
N ALA A 315 10.90 -9.24 -36.34
CA ALA A 315 9.71 -8.79 -37.06
C ALA A 315 9.80 -7.32 -37.56
N ALA A 316 10.83 -6.58 -37.12
CA ALA A 316 11.09 -5.20 -37.50
C ALA A 316 12.59 -4.86 -37.35
N PRO A 317 13.09 -3.77 -37.97
CA PRO A 317 14.47 -3.31 -37.80
C PRO A 317 14.81 -3.05 -36.32
N ALA A 318 16.07 -3.33 -35.95
CA ALA A 318 16.57 -3.00 -34.62
C ALA A 318 16.51 -1.48 -34.38
N VAL A 319 16.09 -1.08 -33.18
CA VAL A 319 16.01 0.33 -32.80
C VAL A 319 17.43 0.91 -32.67
N PRO A 320 17.83 1.89 -33.51
CA PRO A 320 19.19 2.42 -33.52
C PRO A 320 19.49 3.21 -32.23
N PRO A 321 20.78 3.50 -31.95
CA PRO A 321 21.16 4.34 -30.82
C PRO A 321 20.78 5.81 -31.09
N ALA A 322 20.81 6.66 -30.05
CA ALA A 322 20.28 8.02 -30.12
C ALA A 322 21.00 8.92 -31.15
N GLU A 323 22.27 8.63 -31.42
CA GLU A 323 23.14 9.33 -32.37
C GLU A 323 22.68 9.18 -33.83
N ALA A 324 21.85 8.17 -34.12
CA ALA A 324 21.23 8.00 -35.44
C ALA A 324 20.14 9.06 -35.75
N GLY A 325 19.77 9.87 -34.75
CA GLY A 325 18.77 10.92 -34.87
C GLY A 325 17.36 10.45 -34.53
N GLN A 326 16.53 11.40 -34.05
CA GLN A 326 15.16 11.16 -33.60
C GLN A 326 14.30 10.45 -34.65
N GLU A 327 14.36 10.90 -35.91
CA GLU A 327 13.54 10.36 -36.99
C GLU A 327 13.79 8.86 -37.22
N ALA A 328 15.06 8.44 -37.24
CA ALA A 328 15.45 7.04 -37.42
C ALA A 328 15.01 6.16 -36.23
N VAL A 329 15.15 6.67 -35.00
CA VAL A 329 14.72 5.95 -33.79
C VAL A 329 13.20 5.78 -33.78
N VAL A 330 12.45 6.86 -34.02
CA VAL A 330 10.97 6.83 -34.04
C VAL A 330 10.48 5.87 -35.13
N ALA A 331 11.03 5.92 -36.34
CA ALA A 331 10.65 5.02 -37.42
C ALA A 331 10.84 3.53 -37.06
N ALA A 332 11.96 3.17 -36.43
CA ALA A 332 12.24 1.80 -36.03
C ALA A 332 11.29 1.32 -34.91
N VAL A 333 11.00 2.17 -33.92
CA VAL A 333 10.07 1.84 -32.83
C VAL A 333 8.64 1.69 -33.36
N VAL A 334 8.20 2.57 -34.25
CA VAL A 334 6.88 2.47 -34.91
C VAL A 334 6.77 1.17 -35.69
N ALA A 335 7.77 0.82 -36.51
CA ALA A 335 7.78 -0.44 -37.25
C ALA A 335 7.69 -1.66 -36.31
N SER A 336 8.46 -1.65 -35.22
CA SER A 336 8.43 -2.72 -34.23
C SER A 336 7.07 -2.83 -33.53
N ALA A 337 6.51 -1.71 -33.09
CA ALA A 337 5.22 -1.69 -32.42
C ALA A 337 4.07 -2.12 -33.34
N TYR A 338 4.05 -1.70 -34.61
CA TYR A 338 3.06 -2.19 -35.58
C TYR A 338 3.20 -3.69 -35.83
N ALA A 339 4.43 -4.19 -36.01
CA ALA A 339 4.64 -5.63 -36.16
C ALA A 339 4.15 -6.42 -34.94
N GLN A 340 4.39 -5.90 -33.73
CA GLN A 340 3.88 -6.53 -32.50
C GLN A 340 2.35 -6.49 -32.42
N MET A 341 1.71 -5.38 -32.78
CA MET A 341 0.25 -5.28 -32.84
C MET A 341 -0.34 -6.25 -33.86
N ASP A 342 0.26 -6.36 -35.04
CA ASP A 342 -0.20 -7.24 -36.14
C ASP A 342 -0.07 -8.73 -35.78
N GLN A 343 0.84 -9.07 -34.86
CA GLN A 343 1.05 -10.43 -34.32
C GLN A 343 0.29 -10.70 -33.01
N ASP A 344 -0.53 -9.76 -32.53
CA ASP A 344 -1.14 -9.78 -31.18
C ASP A 344 -0.12 -10.03 -30.05
N ARG A 345 1.10 -9.52 -30.21
CA ARG A 345 2.18 -9.68 -29.23
C ARG A 345 2.08 -8.64 -28.13
N LYS A 346 1.78 -9.09 -26.92
CA LYS A 346 1.53 -8.24 -25.73
C LYS A 346 2.78 -7.95 -24.89
N SER A 347 3.84 -7.40 -25.51
CA SER A 347 5.09 -7.11 -24.81
C SER A 347 4.96 -5.94 -23.81
N THR A 348 5.83 -5.91 -22.79
CA THR A 348 5.94 -4.78 -21.85
C THR A 348 6.25 -3.48 -22.57
N ALA A 349 7.12 -3.51 -23.59
CA ALA A 349 7.51 -2.35 -24.38
C ALA A 349 6.31 -1.74 -25.11
N LEU A 350 5.50 -2.58 -25.79
CA LEU A 350 4.31 -2.13 -26.49
C LEU A 350 3.27 -1.55 -25.53
N LYS A 351 3.01 -2.26 -24.42
CA LYS A 351 2.05 -1.81 -23.40
C LYS A 351 2.41 -0.46 -22.79
N ALA A 352 3.71 -0.16 -22.62
CA ALA A 352 4.16 1.13 -22.10
C ALA A 352 3.72 2.29 -23.02
N LEU A 353 3.98 2.18 -24.33
CA LEU A 353 3.56 3.21 -25.30
C LEU A 353 2.04 3.30 -25.43
N GLN A 354 1.35 2.15 -25.49
CA GLN A 354 -0.12 2.15 -25.55
C GLN A 354 -0.73 2.86 -24.33
N GLY A 355 -0.19 2.60 -23.13
CA GLY A 355 -0.60 3.28 -21.90
C GLY A 355 -0.41 4.79 -21.96
N GLN A 356 0.74 5.27 -22.43
CA GLN A 356 1.02 6.70 -22.60
C GLN A 356 0.06 7.37 -23.59
N ILE A 357 -0.23 6.71 -24.71
CA ILE A 357 -1.15 7.24 -25.73
C ILE A 357 -2.59 7.29 -25.21
N TRP A 358 -3.04 6.24 -24.51
CA TRP A 358 -4.38 6.24 -23.91
C TRP A 358 -4.50 7.30 -22.82
N HIS A 359 -3.49 7.45 -21.97
CA HIS A 359 -3.46 8.48 -20.93
C HIS A 359 -3.63 9.88 -21.54
N ALA A 360 -2.86 10.19 -22.59
CA ALA A 360 -2.98 11.44 -23.32
C ALA A 360 -4.38 11.62 -23.93
N GLY A 361 -4.96 10.56 -24.51
CA GLY A 361 -6.30 10.59 -25.08
C GLY A 361 -7.41 10.82 -24.06
N PHE A 362 -7.31 10.21 -22.89
CA PHE A 362 -8.25 10.43 -21.80
C PHE A 362 -8.13 11.85 -21.23
N LEU A 363 -6.91 12.36 -21.02
CA LEU A 363 -6.67 13.73 -20.56
C LEU A 363 -7.19 14.78 -21.54
N ALA A 364 -7.01 14.55 -22.85
CA ALA A 364 -7.50 15.43 -23.90
C ALA A 364 -9.02 15.34 -24.10
N GLY A 365 -9.69 14.36 -23.46
CA GLY A 365 -11.12 14.08 -23.67
C GLY A 365 -11.44 13.45 -25.03
N GLU A 366 -10.43 13.01 -25.79
CA GLU A 366 -10.57 12.30 -27.06
C GLU A 366 -11.03 10.85 -26.85
N LEU A 367 -10.73 10.27 -25.68
CA LEU A 367 -11.21 8.98 -25.23
C LEU A 367 -12.21 9.15 -24.07
N ARG A 368 -13.31 8.41 -24.15
CA ARG A 368 -14.24 8.20 -23.04
C ARG A 368 -14.50 6.70 -22.90
N ALA A 369 -14.37 6.19 -21.69
CA ALA A 369 -14.55 4.77 -21.42
C ALA A 369 -16.03 4.41 -21.42
N GLU A 370 -16.41 3.45 -22.26
CA GLU A 370 -17.74 2.87 -22.26
C GLU A 370 -17.79 1.67 -21.31
N LEU A 371 -18.68 1.74 -20.33
CA LEU A 371 -18.98 0.64 -19.41
C LEU A 371 -20.42 0.16 -19.64
N PHE A 372 -20.72 -1.07 -19.24
CA PHE A 372 -22.10 -1.54 -19.26
C PHE A 372 -22.99 -0.68 -18.35
N PRO A 373 -24.25 -0.38 -18.74
CA PRO A 373 -25.10 0.58 -18.03
C PRO A 373 -25.37 0.26 -16.55
N ASP A 374 -25.33 -1.01 -16.16
CA ASP A 374 -25.57 -1.46 -14.79
C ASP A 374 -24.34 -1.29 -13.86
N VAL A 375 -23.15 -1.07 -14.42
CA VAL A 375 -21.90 -1.01 -13.65
C VAL A 375 -21.83 0.21 -12.73
N PRO A 376 -22.06 1.46 -13.20
CA PRO A 376 -21.98 2.64 -12.33
C PRO A 376 -22.92 2.54 -11.13
N ASP A 377 -24.18 2.15 -11.37
CA ASP A 377 -25.19 2.02 -10.31
C ASP A 377 -24.84 0.90 -9.32
N ALA A 378 -24.27 -0.21 -9.80
CA ALA A 378 -23.79 -1.28 -8.93
C ALA A 378 -22.65 -0.80 -8.03
N LEU A 379 -21.65 -0.10 -8.57
CA LEU A 379 -20.53 0.46 -7.80
C LEU A 379 -21.02 1.42 -6.70
N VAL A 380 -21.98 2.29 -7.02
CA VAL A 380 -22.60 3.21 -6.06
C VAL A 380 -23.31 2.44 -4.95
N ARG A 381 -24.16 1.47 -5.30
CA ARG A 381 -24.90 0.67 -4.32
C ARG A 381 -23.98 -0.15 -3.43
N TRP A 382 -22.95 -0.78 -3.99
CA TRP A 382 -22.00 -1.58 -3.23
C TRP A 382 -21.19 -0.73 -2.26
N ARG A 383 -20.78 0.47 -2.67
CA ARG A 383 -20.13 1.43 -1.77
C ARG A 383 -21.05 1.82 -0.61
N ALA A 384 -22.32 2.13 -0.90
CA ALA A 384 -23.32 2.46 0.12
C ALA A 384 -23.61 1.29 1.09
N ALA A 385 -23.53 0.05 0.59
CA ALA A 385 -23.66 -1.17 1.38
C ALA A 385 -22.38 -1.56 2.16
N GLY A 386 -21.29 -0.81 2.00
CA GLY A 386 -20.02 -1.04 2.70
C GLY A 386 -19.11 -2.09 2.06
N HIS A 387 -19.37 -2.53 0.83
CA HIS A 387 -18.47 -3.41 0.09
C HIS A 387 -17.26 -2.62 -0.42
N LYS A 388 -16.07 -3.23 -0.32
CA LYS A 388 -14.85 -2.68 -0.93
C LYS A 388 -14.69 -3.22 -2.35
N THR A 389 -14.71 -2.35 -3.36
CA THR A 389 -14.59 -2.77 -4.76
C THR A 389 -13.21 -2.46 -5.32
N TYR A 390 -12.61 -3.42 -6.04
CA TYR A 390 -11.29 -3.31 -6.68
C TYR A 390 -11.37 -3.80 -8.12
N ILE A 391 -10.36 -3.47 -8.91
CA ILE A 391 -10.22 -3.95 -10.28
C ILE A 391 -8.98 -4.83 -10.40
N TYR A 392 -9.05 -5.92 -11.17
CA TYR A 392 -7.89 -6.72 -11.55
C TYR A 392 -7.92 -7.00 -13.05
N SER A 393 -7.00 -6.39 -13.81
CA SER A 393 -6.97 -6.48 -15.27
C SER A 393 -5.55 -6.61 -15.82
N SER A 394 -5.42 -6.98 -17.10
CA SER A 394 -4.12 -7.12 -17.76
C SER A 394 -3.49 -5.79 -18.21
N GLY A 395 -4.28 -4.71 -18.23
CA GLY A 395 -3.82 -3.33 -18.41
C GLY A 395 -3.12 -2.81 -17.15
N SER A 396 -2.18 -1.87 -17.30
CA SER A 396 -1.46 -1.28 -16.16
C SER A 396 -2.41 -0.57 -15.21
N ARG A 397 -2.06 -0.49 -13.91
CA ARG A 397 -2.88 0.24 -12.92
C ARG A 397 -3.21 1.68 -13.35
N GLN A 398 -2.26 2.37 -14.00
CA GLN A 398 -2.49 3.71 -14.54
C GLN A 398 -3.56 3.71 -15.64
N ALA A 399 -3.49 2.80 -16.61
CA ALA A 399 -4.49 2.71 -17.68
C ALA A 399 -5.88 2.37 -17.14
N GLN A 400 -5.96 1.53 -16.10
CA GLN A 400 -7.22 1.26 -15.40
C GLN A 400 -7.76 2.53 -14.71
N ALA A 401 -6.90 3.27 -13.99
CA ALA A 401 -7.29 4.51 -13.35
C ALA A 401 -7.76 5.56 -14.37
N ASP A 402 -7.11 5.68 -15.52
CA ASP A 402 -7.52 6.59 -16.58
C ASP A 402 -8.88 6.21 -17.17
N LEU A 403 -9.10 4.91 -17.41
CA LEU A 403 -10.37 4.37 -17.90
C LEU A 403 -11.51 4.71 -16.95
N PHE A 404 -11.41 4.34 -15.67
CA PHE A 404 -12.46 4.62 -14.68
C PHE A 404 -12.56 6.10 -14.30
N GLY A 405 -11.52 6.89 -14.52
CA GLY A 405 -11.54 8.34 -14.32
C GLY A 405 -12.29 9.09 -15.41
N ASN A 406 -12.45 8.49 -16.59
CA ASN A 406 -12.92 9.16 -17.80
C ASN A 406 -14.04 8.37 -18.49
N THR A 407 -15.01 7.86 -17.73
CA THR A 407 -16.12 7.10 -18.30
C THR A 407 -17.20 8.00 -18.89
N THR A 408 -18.10 7.43 -19.70
CA THR A 408 -19.32 8.10 -20.17
C THR A 408 -20.30 8.44 -19.03
N ALA A 409 -20.16 7.80 -17.87
CA ALA A 409 -20.93 8.07 -16.65
C ALA A 409 -20.22 9.02 -15.66
N GLY A 410 -19.07 9.59 -16.07
CA GLY A 410 -18.22 10.43 -15.20
C GLY A 410 -17.08 9.67 -14.55
N ASP A 411 -16.49 10.26 -13.51
CA ASP A 411 -15.38 9.64 -12.76
C ASP A 411 -15.91 8.62 -11.75
N LEU A 412 -15.58 7.35 -11.95
CA LEU A 412 -15.99 6.23 -11.10
C LEU A 412 -14.90 5.77 -10.12
N ARG A 413 -13.70 6.36 -10.17
CA ARG A 413 -12.62 6.04 -9.22
C ARG A 413 -13.03 6.20 -7.74
N PRO A 414 -13.90 7.15 -7.35
CA PRO A 414 -14.34 7.27 -5.95
C PRO A 414 -15.05 6.02 -5.40
N TYR A 415 -15.59 5.17 -6.28
CA TYR A 415 -16.26 3.92 -5.89
C TYR A 415 -15.32 2.71 -5.88
N LEU A 416 -14.06 2.90 -6.27
CA LEU A 416 -13.03 1.88 -6.31
C LEU A 416 -11.98 2.14 -5.22
N TYR A 417 -11.57 1.08 -4.55
CA TYR A 417 -10.52 1.11 -3.53
C TYR A 417 -9.13 0.82 -4.13
N GLY A 418 -9.02 0.32 -5.35
CA GLY A 418 -7.72 0.12 -5.96
C GLY A 418 -7.73 -0.75 -7.20
N PHE A 419 -6.54 -0.87 -7.77
CA PHE A 419 -6.28 -1.53 -9.04
C PHE A 419 -5.14 -2.54 -8.87
N PHE A 420 -5.33 -3.73 -9.39
CA PHE A 420 -4.32 -4.77 -9.54
C PHE A 420 -4.08 -4.99 -11.03
N ASP A 421 -2.83 -5.28 -11.39
CA ASP A 421 -2.45 -5.65 -12.75
C ASP A 421 -1.51 -6.88 -12.73
N THR A 422 -0.96 -7.24 -13.87
CA THR A 422 -0.09 -8.42 -14.00
C THR A 422 1.20 -8.34 -13.19
N THR A 423 1.54 -7.19 -12.59
CA THR A 423 2.63 -7.12 -11.60
C THR A 423 2.28 -7.86 -10.30
N SER A 424 0.99 -8.14 -10.08
CA SER A 424 0.46 -8.97 -8.98
C SER A 424 0.44 -10.47 -9.34
N GLY A 425 0.97 -10.82 -10.53
CA GLY A 425 0.96 -12.16 -11.12
C GLY A 425 -0.08 -12.31 -12.24
N LEU A 426 -0.05 -13.45 -12.94
CA LEU A 426 -0.92 -13.72 -14.09
C LEU A 426 -2.35 -14.09 -13.62
N LYS A 427 -3.37 -13.56 -14.32
CA LYS A 427 -4.79 -13.76 -13.95
C LYS A 427 -5.26 -15.22 -14.01
N VAL A 428 -4.49 -16.12 -14.60
CA VAL A 428 -4.82 -17.56 -14.67
C VAL A 428 -4.08 -18.39 -13.61
N GLU A 429 -3.36 -17.74 -12.69
CA GLU A 429 -2.60 -18.39 -11.63
C GLU A 429 -3.25 -18.17 -10.27
N ALA A 430 -3.56 -19.26 -9.56
CA ALA A 430 -4.13 -19.18 -8.20
C ALA A 430 -3.22 -18.41 -7.22
N GLY A 431 -1.91 -18.40 -7.45
CA GLY A 431 -0.95 -17.63 -6.66
C GLY A 431 -1.25 -16.13 -6.67
N SER A 432 -1.64 -15.56 -7.81
CA SER A 432 -1.94 -14.13 -7.93
C SER A 432 -3.12 -13.70 -7.05
N TYR A 433 -4.16 -14.52 -6.97
CA TYR A 433 -5.31 -14.27 -6.11
C TYR A 433 -5.00 -14.42 -4.62
N ARG A 434 -4.04 -15.28 -4.25
CA ARG A 434 -3.57 -15.36 -2.85
C ARG A 434 -2.81 -14.09 -2.48
N GLU A 435 -1.90 -13.63 -3.34
CA GLU A 435 -1.16 -12.37 -3.13
C GLU A 435 -2.09 -11.16 -3.07
N ILE A 436 -3.07 -11.07 -3.98
CA ILE A 436 -4.09 -10.03 -3.93
C ILE A 436 -4.88 -10.12 -2.62
N GLY A 437 -5.30 -11.32 -2.20
CA GLY A 437 -6.04 -11.50 -0.95
C GLY A 437 -5.26 -11.05 0.29
N LEU A 438 -3.95 -11.33 0.32
CA LEU A 438 -3.04 -10.83 1.36
C LEU A 438 -2.90 -9.30 1.30
N ALA A 439 -2.72 -8.73 0.11
CA ALA A 439 -2.63 -7.28 -0.09
C ALA A 439 -3.93 -6.54 0.30
N LEU A 440 -5.08 -7.20 0.17
CA LEU A 440 -6.38 -6.70 0.60
C LEU A 440 -6.62 -6.84 2.12
N GLY A 441 -5.75 -7.55 2.83
CA GLY A 441 -5.87 -7.78 4.27
C GLY A 441 -7.09 -8.63 4.65
N ALA A 442 -7.52 -9.54 3.77
CA ALA A 442 -8.71 -10.35 4.01
C ALA A 442 -8.47 -11.42 5.08
N ASP A 443 -9.33 -11.48 6.11
CA ASP A 443 -9.25 -12.50 7.16
C ASP A 443 -9.48 -13.92 6.63
N SER A 444 -10.22 -14.06 5.52
CA SER A 444 -10.46 -15.33 4.85
C SER A 444 -10.63 -15.12 3.35
N PRO A 445 -10.05 -15.99 2.49
CA PRO A 445 -10.31 -15.99 1.06
C PRO A 445 -11.79 -16.10 0.71
N ALA A 446 -12.59 -16.78 1.55
CA ALA A 446 -14.03 -16.93 1.35
C ALA A 446 -14.80 -15.60 1.50
N HIS A 447 -14.18 -14.53 1.99
CA HIS A 447 -14.79 -13.19 2.05
C HIS A 447 -14.50 -12.34 0.80
N LEU A 448 -13.71 -12.87 -0.14
CA LEU A 448 -13.35 -12.21 -1.38
C LEU A 448 -14.19 -12.78 -2.52
N LEU A 449 -14.74 -11.90 -3.35
CA LEU A 449 -15.45 -12.27 -4.57
C LEU A 449 -14.69 -11.75 -5.78
N PHE A 450 -14.47 -12.60 -6.78
CA PHE A 450 -13.97 -12.20 -8.10
C PHE A 450 -15.04 -12.40 -9.17
N ALA A 451 -15.27 -11.36 -9.98
CA ALA A 451 -16.16 -11.41 -11.14
C ALA A 451 -15.35 -11.24 -12.44
N THR A 452 -15.51 -12.19 -13.36
CA THR A 452 -14.78 -12.25 -14.65
C THR A 452 -15.67 -12.95 -15.69
N ASP A 453 -15.47 -12.69 -16.97
CA ASP A 453 -16.06 -13.48 -18.05
C ASP A 453 -15.22 -14.71 -18.43
N VAL A 454 -13.98 -14.79 -17.96
CA VAL A 454 -13.01 -15.80 -18.37
C VAL A 454 -12.97 -16.98 -17.39
N GLU A 455 -13.33 -18.17 -17.86
CA GLU A 455 -13.38 -19.41 -17.05
C GLU A 455 -12.04 -19.81 -16.43
N ALA A 456 -10.93 -19.58 -17.13
CA ALA A 456 -9.60 -19.90 -16.60
C ALA A 456 -9.22 -19.01 -15.40
N GLU A 457 -9.62 -17.74 -15.43
CA GLU A 457 -9.42 -16.81 -14.31
C GLU A 457 -10.35 -17.15 -13.14
N ALA A 458 -11.60 -17.50 -13.44
CA ALA A 458 -12.55 -18.00 -12.46
C ALA A 458 -12.02 -19.25 -11.73
N ALA A 459 -11.47 -20.22 -12.46
CA ALA A 459 -10.88 -21.42 -11.89
C ALA A 459 -9.66 -21.12 -11.01
N ALA A 460 -8.82 -20.16 -11.40
CA ALA A 460 -7.67 -19.71 -10.63
C ALA A 460 -8.09 -19.05 -9.30
N ALA A 461 -9.07 -18.14 -9.34
CA ALA A 461 -9.62 -17.49 -8.14
C ALA A 461 -10.29 -18.49 -7.19
N ALA A 462 -11.09 -19.42 -7.72
CA ALA A 462 -11.74 -20.47 -6.94
C ALA A 462 -10.71 -21.39 -6.27
N SER A 463 -9.63 -21.73 -6.97
CA SER A 463 -8.50 -22.51 -6.42
C SER A 463 -7.72 -21.77 -5.32
N ALA A 464 -7.85 -20.43 -5.26
CA ALA A 464 -7.34 -19.61 -4.16
C ALA A 464 -8.33 -19.48 -2.99
N GLY A 465 -9.51 -20.11 -3.08
CA GLY A 465 -10.55 -20.11 -2.05
C GLY A 465 -11.50 -18.91 -2.10
N TRP A 466 -11.47 -18.14 -3.19
CA TRP A 466 -12.35 -16.99 -3.38
C TRP A 466 -13.76 -17.43 -3.82
N GLN A 467 -14.75 -16.61 -3.51
CA GLN A 467 -16.04 -16.67 -4.20
C GLN A 467 -15.85 -16.18 -5.64
N VAL A 468 -16.56 -16.79 -6.58
CA VAL A 468 -16.43 -16.48 -8.01
C VAL A 468 -17.78 -16.34 -8.67
N ALA A 469 -17.92 -15.32 -9.50
CA ALA A 469 -19.05 -15.15 -10.40
C ALA A 469 -18.56 -15.01 -11.85
N LEU A 470 -19.09 -15.85 -12.74
CA LEU A 470 -18.90 -15.67 -14.17
C LEU A 470 -19.88 -14.63 -14.71
N VAL A 471 -19.38 -13.66 -15.46
CA VAL A 471 -20.20 -12.59 -16.03
C VAL A 471 -20.40 -12.85 -17.52
N VAL A 472 -21.66 -12.93 -17.94
CA VAL A 472 -22.02 -13.12 -19.35
C VAL A 472 -22.54 -11.81 -19.90
N ARG A 473 -21.76 -11.20 -20.80
CA ARG A 473 -22.10 -9.97 -21.51
C ARG A 473 -22.22 -10.20 -23.02
N PRO A 474 -22.94 -9.32 -23.74
CA PRO A 474 -22.94 -9.34 -25.20
C PRO A 474 -21.51 -9.28 -25.76
N GLY A 475 -21.17 -10.19 -26.68
CA GLY A 475 -19.85 -10.28 -27.30
C GLY A 475 -18.88 -11.26 -26.62
N ASN A 476 -19.18 -11.73 -25.41
CA ASN A 476 -18.33 -12.72 -24.73
C ASN A 476 -18.36 -14.07 -25.45
N LYS A 477 -17.29 -14.85 -25.30
CA LYS A 477 -17.25 -16.24 -25.74
C LYS A 477 -18.30 -17.05 -24.97
N PRO A 478 -18.99 -18.02 -25.61
CA PRO A 478 -19.86 -18.94 -24.88
C PRO A 478 -19.08 -19.70 -23.82
N LEU A 479 -19.67 -19.83 -22.62
CA LEU A 479 -19.11 -20.65 -21.55
C LEU A 479 -19.13 -22.13 -21.94
N ALA A 480 -18.15 -22.89 -21.44
CA ALA A 480 -18.08 -24.33 -21.62
C ALA A 480 -19.31 -25.04 -21.02
N GLU A 481 -19.66 -26.19 -21.59
CA GLU A 481 -20.77 -27.01 -21.11
C GLU A 481 -20.52 -27.43 -19.67
N GLY A 482 -21.48 -27.13 -18.77
CA GLY A 482 -21.36 -27.41 -17.34
C GLY A 482 -20.79 -26.28 -16.47
N ALA A 483 -20.27 -25.19 -17.03
CA ALA A 483 -19.77 -24.04 -16.23
C ALA A 483 -20.83 -23.48 -15.26
N TRP A 484 -22.10 -23.46 -15.70
CA TRP A 484 -23.29 -23.05 -14.93
C TRP A 484 -23.57 -23.92 -13.69
N GLN A 485 -23.02 -25.14 -13.65
CA GLN A 485 -23.17 -26.06 -12.51
C GLN A 485 -22.06 -25.84 -11.46
N ILE A 486 -20.97 -25.19 -11.84
CA ILE A 486 -19.76 -25.03 -11.02
C ILE A 486 -19.71 -23.63 -10.41
N TYR A 487 -19.96 -22.60 -11.22
CA TYR A 487 -19.89 -21.21 -10.81
C TYR A 487 -21.26 -20.53 -10.87
N ARG A 488 -21.46 -19.55 -10.00
CA ARG A 488 -22.56 -18.59 -10.15
C ARG A 488 -22.35 -17.82 -11.44
N VAL A 489 -23.38 -17.73 -12.28
CA VAL A 489 -23.33 -16.97 -13.52
C VAL A 489 -24.32 -15.82 -13.45
N ILE A 490 -23.88 -14.62 -13.77
CA ILE A 490 -24.68 -13.40 -13.76
C ILE A 490 -24.67 -12.72 -15.14
N LYS A 491 -25.73 -11.99 -15.47
CA LYS A 491 -25.80 -11.19 -16.71
C LYS A 491 -25.77 -9.68 -16.45
N SER A 492 -25.96 -9.30 -15.20
CA SER A 492 -25.94 -7.94 -14.70
C SER A 492 -25.22 -7.86 -13.36
N MET A 493 -24.51 -6.76 -13.10
CA MET A 493 -23.88 -6.49 -11.81
C MET A 493 -24.92 -6.32 -10.69
N GLU A 494 -26.18 -6.04 -11.03
CA GLU A 494 -27.28 -6.04 -10.07
C GLU A 494 -27.47 -7.39 -9.37
N GLU A 495 -27.10 -8.48 -10.04
CA GLU A 495 -27.26 -9.83 -9.55
C GLU A 495 -26.09 -10.27 -8.67
N LEU A 496 -25.05 -9.46 -8.43
CA LEU A 496 -23.79 -9.97 -7.85
C LEU A 496 -23.81 -10.12 -6.32
N VAL A 497 -24.47 -9.24 -5.56
CA VAL A 497 -24.37 -9.17 -4.08
C VAL A 497 -25.61 -8.64 -3.40
#